data_AF-A0A7L2T0Y2-F1
#
_entry.id   AF-A0A7L2T0Y2-F1
#
_cell.length_a   1.000
_cell.length_b   1.000
_cell.length_c   1.000
_cell.angle_alpha   90.00
_cell.angle_beta   90.00
_cell.angle_gamma   90.00
#
_symmetry.space_group_name_H-M   'P 1'
#
loop_
_entity.id
_entity.type
_entity.pdbx_description
1 polymer ?
#
loop_
_entity_poly.entity_id
_entity_poly.type
_entity_poly.pdbx_seq_one_letter_code
_entity_poly.pdbx_strand_id
1 'polypeptide(L)'
;LQEYIDYYGGAGVQHIALNTPDIISAITNLKQRGMQFMDVPSSYYQVLRERLKTAKIKVKENIDKLAELKILVDFDEKGYLLQIFTKPVQDRPTVFLEVIQRHNHQGFGAGNFKSLFEAIEMDQDARGNLTILEPNGETKRM
;
A
#
# COMPACT_ATOMS: atom_id res chain seq x y z
N LEU A 1 11.87 -5.47 4.12
CA LEU A 1 11.89 -6.05 5.49
C LEU A 1 13.21 -5.77 6.21
N GLN A 2 14.37 -5.93 5.56
CA GLN A 2 15.68 -5.67 6.19
C GLN A 2 15.79 -4.23 6.76
N GLU A 3 15.40 -3.19 5.99
CA GLU A 3 15.38 -1.80 6.48
C GLU A 3 14.59 -1.66 7.80
N TYR A 4 13.43 -2.31 7.93
CA TYR A 4 12.68 -2.28 9.19
C TYR A 4 13.51 -2.83 10.34
N ILE A 5 14.15 -3.98 10.16
CA ILE A 5 14.93 -4.65 11.21
C ILE A 5 16.12 -3.78 11.60
N ASP A 6 16.82 -3.19 10.63
CA ASP A 6 17.99 -2.35 10.86
C ASP A 6 17.65 -1.10 11.70
N TYR A 7 16.51 -0.46 11.42
CA TYR A 7 16.09 0.76 12.13
C TYR A 7 15.28 0.49 13.41
N TYR A 8 14.62 -0.67 13.51
CA TYR A 8 13.86 -1.08 14.71
C TYR A 8 14.74 -1.78 15.74
N GLY A 9 15.82 -2.43 15.31
CA GLY A 9 16.75 -3.20 16.16
C GLY A 9 16.31 -4.64 16.41
N GLY A 10 15.41 -5.19 15.60
CA GLY A 10 14.92 -6.57 15.75
C GLY A 10 13.52 -6.80 15.18
N ALA A 11 12.89 -7.90 15.61
CA ALA A 11 11.51 -8.21 15.25
C ALA A 11 10.51 -7.27 15.93
N GLY A 12 9.41 -6.96 15.25
CA GLY A 12 8.33 -6.13 15.81
C GLY A 12 7.14 -5.96 14.87
N VAL A 13 6.20 -5.13 15.30
CA VAL A 13 4.98 -4.81 14.53
C VAL A 13 5.32 -3.79 13.45
N GLN A 14 5.21 -4.18 12.18
CA GLN A 14 5.48 -3.29 11.06
C GLN A 14 4.31 -2.36 10.74
N HIS A 15 3.08 -2.87 10.80
CA HIS A 15 1.90 -2.05 10.57
C HIS A 15 0.67 -2.56 11.31
N ILE A 16 -0.31 -1.67 11.45
CA ILE A 16 -1.62 -1.95 12.03
C ILE A 16 -2.69 -1.51 11.03
N ALA A 17 -3.58 -2.43 10.67
CA ALA A 17 -4.68 -2.17 9.74
C ALA A 17 -5.96 -1.73 10.48
N LEU A 18 -6.51 -0.59 10.07
CA LEU A 18 -7.72 0.02 10.61
C LEU A 18 -8.85 -0.11 9.60
N ASN A 19 -9.88 -0.87 9.96
CA ASN A 19 -11.02 -1.11 9.07
C ASN A 19 -12.03 0.05 9.08
N THR A 20 -12.53 0.44 7.91
CA THR A 20 -13.59 1.45 7.74
C THR A 20 -14.67 0.96 6.77
N PRO A 21 -15.95 1.33 6.97
CA PRO A 21 -17.01 1.09 5.98
C PRO A 21 -16.99 2.11 4.82
N ASP A 22 -16.29 3.24 4.97
CA ASP A 22 -16.16 4.30 3.96
C ASP A 22 -14.73 4.85 3.90
N ILE A 23 -13.93 4.29 3.01
CA ILE A 23 -12.52 4.60 2.82
C ILE A 23 -12.33 5.91 2.05
N ILE A 24 -13.23 6.26 1.13
CA ILE A 24 -13.10 7.53 0.38
C ILE A 24 -13.20 8.70 1.36
N SER A 25 -14.22 8.69 2.24
CA SER A 25 -14.37 9.72 3.26
C SER A 25 -13.23 9.68 4.29
N ALA A 26 -12.85 8.48 4.75
CA ALA A 26 -11.76 8.34 5.72
C ALA A 26 -10.43 8.91 5.19
N ILE A 27 -10.03 8.55 3.97
CA ILE A 27 -8.76 9.00 3.38
C ILE A 27 -8.80 10.48 3.02
N THR A 28 -9.93 10.98 2.52
CA THR A 28 -10.11 12.42 2.28
C THR A 28 -9.88 13.21 3.57
N ASN A 29 -10.53 12.81 4.67
CA ASN A 29 -10.41 13.48 5.96
C ASN A 29 -9.01 13.35 6.57
N LEU A 30 -8.37 12.18 6.45
CA LEU A 30 -7.01 11.96 6.95
C LEU A 30 -6.00 12.84 6.19
N LYS A 31 -6.08 12.91 4.85
CA LYS A 31 -5.23 13.79 4.05
C LYS A 31 -5.43 15.26 4.41
N GLN A 32 -6.68 15.71 4.61
CA GLN A 32 -6.98 17.07 5.05
C GLN A 32 -6.40 17.40 6.43
N ARG A 33 -6.22 16.40 7.30
CA ARG A 33 -5.61 16.52 8.63
C ARG A 33 -4.08 16.38 8.60
N GLY A 34 -3.47 16.30 7.41
CA GLY A 34 -2.02 16.23 7.23
C GLY A 34 -1.43 14.82 7.25
N MET A 35 -2.24 13.76 7.29
CA MET A 35 -1.72 12.40 7.17
C MET A 35 -1.12 12.17 5.78
N GLN A 36 0.10 11.63 5.75
CA GLN A 36 0.80 11.31 4.52
C GLN A 36 0.65 9.84 4.18
N PHE A 37 0.49 9.55 2.89
CA PHE A 37 0.31 8.20 2.36
C PHE A 37 1.40 7.87 1.35
N MET A 38 1.68 6.58 1.20
CA MET A 38 2.56 6.09 0.13
C MET A 38 1.93 6.39 -1.24
N ASP A 39 2.77 6.61 -2.25
CA ASP A 39 2.31 6.88 -3.61
C ASP A 39 2.14 5.59 -4.41
N VAL A 40 1.30 5.65 -5.44
CA VAL A 40 1.03 4.55 -6.36
C VAL A 40 1.08 5.10 -7.78
N PRO A 41 1.85 4.47 -8.70
CA PRO A 41 1.98 4.94 -10.07
C PRO A 41 0.64 4.89 -10.81
N SER A 42 0.38 5.86 -11.70
CA SER A 42 -0.88 5.94 -12.45
C SER A 42 -1.14 4.73 -13.34
N SER A 43 -0.08 4.05 -13.80
CA SER A 43 -0.15 2.79 -14.55
C SER A 43 -0.87 1.68 -13.82
N TYR A 44 -0.82 1.65 -12.47
CA TYR A 44 -1.57 0.70 -11.65
C TYR A 44 -3.07 0.76 -11.96
N TYR A 45 -3.64 1.97 -12.02
CA TYR A 45 -5.07 2.17 -12.26
C TYR A 45 -5.48 1.86 -13.70
N GLN A 46 -4.56 2.00 -14.66
CA GLN A 46 -4.79 1.56 -16.04
C GLN A 46 -4.93 0.03 -16.09
N VAL A 47 -3.98 -0.68 -15.48
CA VAL A 47 -4.01 -2.15 -15.38
C VAL A 47 -5.22 -2.64 -14.58
N LEU A 48 -5.56 -1.97 -13.47
CA LEU A 48 -6.73 -2.30 -12.66
C LEU A 48 -8.02 -2.23 -13.49
N ARG A 49 -8.20 -1.19 -14.31
CA ARG A 49 -9.38 -1.07 -15.17
C ARG A 49 -9.50 -2.22 -16.15
N GLU A 50 -8.38 -2.64 -16.76
CA GLU A 50 -8.38 -3.81 -17.64
C GLU A 50 -8.74 -5.10 -16.89
N ARG A 51 -8.19 -5.32 -15.69
CA ARG A 51 -8.52 -6.48 -14.85
C ARG A 51 -9.99 -6.50 -14.42
N LEU A 52 -10.58 -5.33 -14.15
CA LEU A 52 -11.99 -5.22 -13.75
C LEU A 52 -12.98 -5.52 -14.90
N LYS A 53 -12.57 -5.38 -16.17
CA LYS A 53 -13.44 -5.72 -17.32
C LYS A 53 -13.85 -7.19 -17.35
N THR A 54 -12.99 -8.08 -16.84
CA THR A 54 -13.21 -9.53 -16.82
C THR A 54 -13.52 -10.07 -15.41
N ALA A 55 -13.57 -9.21 -14.41
CA ALA A 55 -13.85 -9.59 -13.03
C ALA A 55 -15.33 -9.98 -12.84
N LYS A 56 -15.58 -11.00 -12.00
CA LYS A 56 -16.94 -11.41 -11.61
C LYS A 56 -17.58 -10.48 -10.58
N ILE A 57 -16.80 -9.57 -10.02
CA ILE A 57 -17.24 -8.58 -9.04
C ILE A 57 -17.35 -7.20 -9.67
N LYS A 58 -18.08 -6.31 -9.00
CA LYS A 58 -18.14 -4.89 -9.36
C LYS A 58 -17.73 -4.05 -8.16
N VAL A 59 -16.63 -3.31 -8.32
CA VAL A 59 -16.22 -2.28 -7.37
C VAL A 59 -17.26 -1.16 -7.41
N LYS A 60 -17.82 -0.82 -6.25
CA LYS A 60 -18.91 0.18 -6.15
C LYS A 60 -18.38 1.60 -6.15
N GLU A 61 -17.19 1.79 -5.59
CA GLU A 61 -16.49 3.07 -5.52
C GLU A 61 -16.04 3.54 -6.92
N ASN A 62 -16.03 4.86 -7.12
CA ASN A 62 -15.55 5.44 -8.37
C ASN A 62 -14.02 5.23 -8.50
N ILE A 63 -13.59 4.55 -9.56
CA ILE A 63 -12.17 4.21 -9.78
C ILE A 63 -11.29 5.46 -9.97
N ASP A 64 -11.80 6.54 -10.56
CA ASP A 64 -11.07 7.81 -10.67
C ASP A 64 -10.83 8.41 -9.28
N LYS A 65 -11.80 8.32 -8.38
CA LYS A 65 -11.65 8.78 -6.99
C LYS A 65 -10.67 7.93 -6.20
N LEU A 66 -10.69 6.60 -6.40
CA LEU A 66 -9.68 5.70 -5.83
C LEU A 66 -8.27 6.05 -6.33
N ALA A 67 -8.14 6.38 -7.62
CA ALA A 67 -6.89 6.81 -8.23
C ALA A 67 -6.36 8.14 -7.68
N GLU A 68 -7.24 9.15 -7.54
CA GLU A 68 -6.92 10.43 -6.91
C GLU A 68 -6.40 10.24 -5.48
N LEU A 69 -7.04 9.35 -4.72
CA LEU A 69 -6.71 9.09 -3.33
C LEU A 69 -5.54 8.13 -3.13
N LYS A 70 -5.07 7.45 -4.19
CA LYS A 70 -4.02 6.42 -4.16
C LYS A 70 -4.44 5.15 -3.40
N ILE A 71 -5.73 4.81 -3.47
CA ILE A 71 -6.29 3.60 -2.87
C ILE A 71 -6.10 2.41 -3.81
N LEU A 72 -5.54 1.32 -3.29
CA LEU A 72 -5.33 0.05 -3.99
C LEU A 72 -6.60 -0.81 -3.91
N VAL A 73 -6.79 -1.66 -4.91
CA VAL A 73 -7.93 -2.58 -5.04
C VAL A 73 -7.42 -3.98 -5.33
N ASP A 74 -7.78 -4.93 -4.47
CA ASP A 74 -7.64 -6.35 -4.76
C ASP A 74 -8.99 -7.05 -4.67
N PHE A 75 -9.14 -8.17 -5.37
CA PHE A 75 -10.42 -8.83 -5.49
C PHE A 75 -10.29 -10.30 -5.84
N ASP A 76 -11.31 -11.06 -5.44
CA ASP A 76 -11.49 -12.46 -5.79
C ASP A 76 -12.87 -12.64 -6.46
N GLU A 77 -13.33 -13.89 -6.56
CA GLU A 77 -14.63 -14.19 -7.16
C GLU A 77 -15.83 -13.76 -6.30
N LYS A 78 -15.63 -13.51 -5.00
CA LYS A 78 -16.68 -13.29 -4.01
C LYS A 78 -16.79 -11.83 -3.58
N GLY A 79 -15.71 -11.08 -3.65
CA GLY A 79 -15.63 -9.73 -3.14
C GLY A 79 -14.36 -8.98 -3.53
N TYR A 80 -14.20 -7.80 -2.95
CA TYR A 80 -13.03 -6.96 -3.13
C TYR A 80 -12.64 -6.26 -1.83
N LEU A 81 -11.41 -5.77 -1.80
CA LEU A 81 -10.83 -5.02 -0.70
C LEU A 81 -10.17 -3.75 -1.22
N LEU A 82 -10.28 -2.69 -0.43
CA LEU A 82 -9.66 -1.40 -0.68
C LEU A 82 -8.63 -1.17 0.41
N GLN A 83 -7.41 -0.80 0.03
CA GLN A 83 -6.29 -0.62 0.97
C GLN A 83 -5.51 0.64 0.63
N ILE A 84 -4.94 1.28 1.65
CA ILE A 84 -3.94 2.33 1.48
C ILE A 84 -3.06 2.39 2.72
N PHE A 85 -1.79 2.74 2.53
CA PHE A 85 -0.77 2.71 3.55
C PHE A 85 -0.25 4.12 3.81
N THR A 86 -0.13 4.49 5.08
CA THR A 86 0.51 5.74 5.47
C THR A 86 2.01 5.67 5.19
N LYS A 87 2.67 6.82 5.12
CA LYS A 87 4.11 6.85 5.40
C LYS A 87 4.39 6.40 6.85
N PRO A 88 5.65 6.07 7.21
CA PRO A 88 6.00 5.83 8.61
C PRO A 88 5.49 6.96 9.52
N VAL A 89 4.93 6.60 10.67
CA VAL A 89 4.34 7.56 11.62
C VAL A 89 5.37 8.20 12.56
N GLN A 90 6.64 7.92 12.31
CA GLN A 90 7.82 8.45 12.99
C GLN A 90 8.96 8.57 11.98
N ASP A 91 10.04 9.27 12.36
CA ASP A 91 11.17 9.51 11.45
C ASP A 91 11.86 8.22 10.99
N ARG A 92 11.88 7.19 11.83
CA ARG A 92 12.45 5.90 11.45
C ARG A 92 11.48 5.13 10.54
N PRO A 93 11.97 4.46 9.48
CA PRO A 93 11.16 3.69 8.54
C PRO A 93 10.71 2.35 9.14
N THR A 94 9.94 2.40 10.24
CA THR A 94 9.51 1.22 10.98
C THR A 94 7.99 1.07 10.92
N VAL A 95 7.25 1.73 11.80
CA VAL A 95 5.81 1.53 11.97
C VAL A 95 5.04 2.46 11.03
N PHE A 96 4.12 1.89 10.25
CA PHE A 96 3.12 2.62 9.48
C PHE A 96 1.72 2.08 9.75
N LEU A 97 0.69 2.77 9.26
CA LEU A 97 -0.70 2.37 9.40
C LEU A 97 -1.29 1.99 8.04
N GLU A 98 -2.24 1.08 8.06
CA GLU A 98 -3.05 0.73 6.91
C GLU A 98 -4.50 1.12 7.19
N VAL A 99 -5.18 1.68 6.19
CA VAL A 99 -6.64 1.81 6.21
C VAL A 99 -7.21 0.82 5.21
N ILE A 100 -8.14 -0.01 5.66
CA ILE A 100 -8.74 -1.08 4.86
C ILE A 100 -10.27 -0.98 4.85
N GLN A 101 -10.89 -1.26 3.71
CA GLN A 101 -12.34 -1.49 3.59
C GLN A 101 -12.58 -2.79 2.86
N ARG A 102 -13.51 -3.60 3.39
CA ARG A 102 -13.80 -4.95 2.88
C ARG A 102 -15.22 -5.02 2.34
N HIS A 103 -15.36 -5.52 1.11
CA HIS A 103 -16.63 -5.90 0.52
C HIS A 103 -16.63 -7.39 0.25
N ASN A 104 -17.17 -8.17 1.20
CA ASN A 104 -17.25 -9.64 1.10
C ASN A 104 -15.91 -10.34 0.80
N HIS A 105 -14.80 -9.76 1.27
CA HIS A 105 -13.45 -10.29 1.06
C HIS A 105 -12.70 -10.37 2.39
N GLN A 106 -12.33 -11.59 2.79
CA GLN A 106 -11.67 -11.87 4.07
C GLN A 106 -10.16 -12.14 3.95
N GLY A 107 -9.63 -12.16 2.71
CA GLY A 107 -8.19 -12.30 2.47
C GLY A 107 -7.38 -11.03 2.78
N PHE A 108 -6.09 -11.08 2.47
CA PHE A 108 -5.11 -10.06 2.86
C PHE A 108 -4.69 -9.10 1.74
N GLY A 109 -5.27 -9.21 0.54
CA GLY A 109 -4.82 -8.40 -0.58
C GLY A 109 -3.57 -8.94 -1.27
N ALA A 110 -3.47 -10.26 -1.48
CA ALA A 110 -2.31 -10.90 -2.12
C ALA A 110 -1.92 -10.22 -3.46
N GLY A 111 -2.91 -9.76 -4.24
CA GLY A 111 -2.67 -9.03 -5.48
C GLY A 111 -2.17 -7.60 -5.25
N ASN A 112 -2.49 -6.98 -4.11
CA ASN A 112 -1.98 -5.68 -3.72
C ASN A 112 -0.56 -5.72 -3.14
N PHE A 113 -0.08 -6.88 -2.64
CA PHE A 113 1.25 -6.97 -2.04
C PHE A 113 2.35 -6.50 -2.99
N LYS A 114 2.28 -6.85 -4.28
CA LYS A 114 3.27 -6.38 -5.26
C LYS A 114 3.28 -4.85 -5.35
N SER A 115 2.11 -4.23 -5.49
CA SER A 115 1.99 -2.77 -5.58
C SER A 115 2.34 -2.07 -4.26
N LEU A 116 2.10 -2.71 -3.12
CA LEU A 116 2.58 -2.27 -1.82
C LEU A 116 4.11 -2.30 -1.74
N PHE A 117 4.74 -3.41 -2.16
CA PHE A 117 6.19 -3.51 -2.18
C PHE A 117 6.82 -2.48 -3.11
N GLU A 118 6.28 -2.31 -4.32
CA GLU A 118 6.73 -1.27 -5.26
C GLU A 118 6.61 0.14 -4.64
N ALA A 119 5.49 0.44 -3.96
CA ALA A 119 5.31 1.72 -3.27
C ALA A 119 6.30 1.92 -2.09
N ILE A 120 6.58 0.85 -1.33
CA ILE A 120 7.57 0.86 -0.25
C ILE A 120 8.97 1.07 -0.82
N GLU A 121 9.34 0.36 -1.88
CA GLU A 121 10.65 0.48 -2.54
C GLU A 121 10.87 1.90 -3.10
N MET A 122 9.84 2.50 -3.71
CA MET A 122 9.89 3.90 -4.13
C MET A 122 10.13 4.87 -2.96
N ASP A 123 9.48 4.64 -1.82
CA ASP A 123 9.67 5.48 -0.63
C ASP A 123 11.02 5.22 0.07
N GLN A 124 11.55 3.98 -0.02
CA GLN A 124 12.90 3.61 0.41
C GLN A 124 13.99 4.27 -0.43
N ASP A 125 13.82 4.23 -1.75
CA ASP A 125 14.71 4.88 -2.70
C ASP A 125 14.73 6.39 -2.49
N ALA A 126 13.56 7.00 -2.27
CA ALA A 126 13.44 8.42 -1.92
C ALA A 126 14.17 8.80 -0.60
N ARG A 127 14.39 7.84 0.32
CA ARG A 127 15.22 8.02 1.52
C ARG A 127 16.70 7.68 1.31
N GLY A 128 17.06 7.08 0.18
CA GLY A 128 18.41 6.62 -0.13
C GLY A 128 18.81 5.31 0.55
N ASN A 129 17.82 4.51 0.98
CA ASN A 129 18.03 3.25 1.71
C ASN A 129 17.79 1.99 0.85
N LEU A 130 17.46 2.15 -0.45
CA LEU A 130 17.31 1.01 -1.35
C LEU A 130 18.70 0.53 -1.81
N THR A 131 19.11 -0.64 -1.32
CA THR A 131 20.41 -1.23 -1.60
C THR A 131 20.30 -2.68 -2.04
N ILE A 132 21.09 -3.07 -3.05
CA ILE A 132 21.22 -4.45 -3.51
C ILE A 132 22.33 -5.13 -2.71
N LEU A 133 22.09 -6.35 -2.25
CA LEU A 133 23.17 -7.25 -1.85
C LEU A 133 23.79 -7.87 -3.10
N GLU A 134 25.04 -7.52 -3.38
CA GLU A 134 25.80 -8.17 -4.45
C GLU A 134 26.19 -9.60 -4.03
N PRO A 135 26.43 -10.52 -4.99
CA PRO A 135 26.80 -11.90 -4.69
C PRO A 135 28.08 -12.06 -3.84
N ASN A 136 28.92 -11.02 -3.79
CA ASN A 136 30.13 -10.94 -2.97
C ASN A 136 29.85 -10.53 -1.51
N GLY A 137 28.58 -10.28 -1.14
CA GLY A 137 28.17 -9.84 0.19
C GLY A 137 28.28 -8.33 0.42
N GLU A 138 28.70 -7.55 -0.58
CA GLU A 138 28.75 -6.10 -0.50
C GLU A 138 27.37 -5.49 -0.77
N THR A 139 27.04 -4.42 -0.05
CA THR A 139 25.78 -3.71 -0.24
C THR A 139 26.01 -2.48 -1.11
N LYS A 140 25.34 -2.42 -2.26
CA LYS A 140 25.48 -1.32 -3.23
C LYS A 140 24.16 -0.58 -3.38
N ARG A 141 24.21 0.75 -3.41
CA ARG A 141 23.04 1.59 -3.72
C ARG A 141 22.56 1.33 -5.14
N MET A 142 21.25 1.28 -5.33
CA MET A 142 20.66 1.34 -6.68
C MET A 142 20.86 2.72 -7.30
#